data_AF-A0A0L6WPT1-F1
#
_entry.id   AF-A0A0L6WPT1-F1
#
_cell.length_a   1.000
_cell.length_b   1.000
_cell.length_c   1.000
_cell.angle_alpha   90.00
_cell.angle_beta   90.00
_cell.angle_gamma   90.00
#
_symmetry.space_group_name_H-M   'P 1'
#
loop_
_entity.id
_entity.type
_entity.pdbx_description
1 polymer ?
#
loop_
_entity_poly.entity_id
_entity_poly.type
_entity_poly.pdbx_seq_one_letter_code
_entity_poly.pdbx_strand_id
1 'polypeptide(L)'
;MSSTSDFKQLPHKLLAIPGPIEVSDEVLFANATPVVSHVSPDFVKILGDAIRPTREVLFTKQAQPFLISGSGTLGWDQATNLVEPGENALVLHIGYFGDSFSDCLQTYGAEVDVLKAKLGTAAKQAAVEEALKQKKYKIVTFTHVDTSTFQWVRVLSDAKSITETVKRISAETPVFADCVCSIGSKEIRFDDWDLDIVLTASQLVRKDSERHQDLVSCFLVRKPSR
;
A
#
# COMPACT_ATOMS: atom_id res chain seq x y z
N MET A 1 24.12 23.71 6.73
CA MET A 1 23.00 22.89 7.22
C MET A 1 22.99 23.04 8.74
N SER A 2 22.01 23.78 9.28
CA SER A 2 21.89 23.99 10.73
C SER A 2 21.59 22.65 11.40
N SER A 3 22.27 22.35 12.50
CA SER A 3 22.04 21.15 13.30
C SER A 3 20.59 21.09 13.78
N THR A 4 19.97 19.92 13.60
CA THR A 4 18.57 19.56 13.85
C THR A 4 18.17 19.47 15.34
N SER A 5 18.92 20.08 16.28
CA SER A 5 18.88 19.63 17.69
C SER A 5 17.73 20.15 18.56
N ASP A 6 17.03 21.23 18.19
CA ASP A 6 16.25 22.00 19.18
C ASP A 6 14.73 22.03 18.97
N PHE A 7 14.21 21.55 17.83
CA PHE A 7 12.76 21.49 17.63
C PHE A 7 12.16 20.36 18.46
N LYS A 8 11.18 20.69 19.30
CA LYS A 8 10.38 19.72 20.07
C LYS A 8 8.92 20.10 20.03
N GLN A 9 8.07 19.11 19.80
CA GLN A 9 6.63 19.28 19.94
C GLN A 9 6.26 19.71 21.37
N LEU A 10 5.21 20.53 21.47
CA LEU A 10 4.60 20.86 22.76
C LEU A 10 4.02 19.59 23.40
N PRO A 11 3.95 19.51 24.74
CA PRO A 11 3.28 18.40 25.42
C PRO A 11 1.84 18.24 24.92
N HIS A 12 1.50 17.04 24.46
CA HIS A 12 0.16 16.68 23.98
C HIS A 12 -0.19 15.25 24.43
N LYS A 13 -1.45 14.87 24.22
CA LYS A 13 -1.92 13.52 24.54
C LYS A 13 -1.42 12.54 23.49
N LEU A 14 -0.87 11.41 23.94
CA LEU A 14 -0.44 10.33 23.06
C LEU A 14 -1.63 9.79 22.24
N LEU A 15 -1.50 9.84 20.92
CA LEU A 15 -2.45 9.26 19.98
C LEU A 15 -2.20 7.75 19.82
N ALA A 16 -3.00 6.93 20.50
CA ALA A 16 -2.90 5.47 20.52
C ALA A 16 -4.06 4.78 19.76
N ILE A 17 -4.31 5.22 18.53
CA ILE A 17 -5.27 4.60 17.60
C ILE A 17 -4.52 3.90 16.45
N PRO A 18 -5.15 3.02 15.65
CA PRO A 18 -4.50 2.38 14.52
C PRO A 18 -3.98 3.35 13.44
N GLY A 19 -4.56 4.55 13.37
CA GLY A 19 -4.22 5.58 12.40
C GLY A 19 -5.12 6.81 12.49
N PRO A 20 -4.59 8.04 12.28
CA PRO A 20 -3.18 8.36 12.12
C PRO A 20 -2.36 8.14 13.41
N ILE A 21 -1.04 8.04 13.29
CA ILE A 21 -0.10 7.90 14.43
C ILE A 21 0.71 9.17 14.67
N GLU A 22 1.41 9.22 15.80
CA GLU A 22 2.33 10.31 16.14
C GLU A 22 3.48 10.45 15.13
N VAL A 23 3.78 11.70 14.79
CA VAL A 23 4.85 12.07 13.86
C VAL A 23 6.09 12.48 14.66
N SER A 24 7.28 12.17 14.14
CA SER A 24 8.53 12.57 14.79
C SER A 24 8.75 14.09 14.72
N ASP A 25 9.47 14.63 15.70
CA ASP A 25 9.83 16.06 15.75
C ASP A 25 10.55 16.51 14.47
N GLU A 26 11.44 15.68 13.93
CA GLU A 26 12.20 15.96 12.70
C GLU A 26 11.28 16.11 11.48
N VAL A 27 10.27 15.24 11.34
CA VAL A 27 9.31 15.28 10.23
C VAL A 27 8.42 16.52 10.31
N LEU A 28 7.94 16.86 11.51
CA LEU A 28 7.16 18.09 11.69
C LEU A 28 8.00 19.34 11.42
N PHE A 29 9.27 19.34 11.84
CA PHE A 29 10.17 20.44 11.53
C PHE A 29 10.43 20.57 10.03
N ALA A 30 10.58 19.45 9.31
CA ALA A 30 10.75 19.46 7.85
C ALA A 30 9.57 20.13 7.12
N ASN A 31 8.34 19.98 7.64
CA ASN A 31 7.16 20.66 7.09
C ASN A 31 7.18 22.19 7.24
N ALA A 32 8.04 22.75 8.11
CA ALA A 32 8.21 24.19 8.25
C ALA A 32 9.14 24.80 7.18
N THR A 33 9.67 23.97 6.26
CA THR A 33 10.55 24.43 5.18
C THR A 33 9.79 25.31 4.18
N PRO A 34 10.36 26.44 3.72
CA PRO A 34 9.74 27.28 2.70
C PRO A 34 9.42 26.52 1.40
N VAL A 35 8.32 26.90 0.75
CA VAL A 35 7.88 26.28 -0.50
C VAL A 35 8.93 26.47 -1.59
N VAL A 36 9.25 25.37 -2.27
CA VAL A 36 10.14 25.34 -3.44
C VAL A 36 9.33 25.24 -4.72
N SER A 37 9.84 25.79 -5.82
CA SER A 37 9.21 25.64 -7.13
C SER A 37 9.27 24.17 -7.60
N HIS A 38 8.16 23.65 -8.12
CA HIS A 38 8.04 22.26 -8.60
C HIS A 38 8.91 21.92 -9.82
N VAL A 39 9.45 22.95 -10.51
CA VAL A 39 10.40 22.79 -11.62
C VAL A 39 11.85 23.10 -11.22
N SER A 40 12.09 23.45 -9.95
CA SER A 40 13.45 23.78 -9.50
C SER A 40 14.34 22.54 -9.40
N PRO A 41 15.65 22.65 -9.67
CA PRO A 41 16.60 21.56 -9.45
C PRO A 41 16.60 21.06 -8.00
N ASP A 42 16.38 21.94 -7.03
CA ASP A 42 16.30 21.59 -5.62
C ASP A 42 15.12 20.66 -5.33
N PHE A 43 13.95 20.93 -5.92
CA PHE A 43 12.78 20.06 -5.79
C PHE A 43 13.02 18.67 -6.41
N VAL A 44 13.69 18.60 -7.58
CA VAL A 44 14.02 17.32 -8.22
C VAL A 44 14.87 16.45 -7.28
N LYS A 45 15.84 17.07 -6.59
CA LYS A 45 16.65 16.38 -5.59
C LYS A 45 15.80 15.89 -4.42
N ILE A 46 14.97 16.76 -3.83
CA ILE A 46 14.08 16.41 -2.70
C ILE A 46 13.16 15.24 -3.08
N LEU A 47 12.53 15.30 -4.26
CA LEU A 47 11.65 14.25 -4.76
C LEU A 47 12.41 12.93 -4.95
N GLY A 48 13.62 12.99 -5.51
CA GLY A 48 14.47 11.81 -5.63
C GLY A 48 14.84 11.21 -4.27
N ASP A 49 15.18 12.05 -3.30
CA ASP A 49 15.55 11.66 -1.94
C ASP A 49 14.36 11.03 -1.19
N ALA A 50 13.14 11.50 -1.45
CA ALA A 50 11.88 10.95 -0.93
C ALA A 50 11.52 9.57 -1.50
N ILE A 51 11.79 9.33 -2.78
CA ILE A 51 11.37 8.10 -3.50
C ILE A 51 12.33 6.92 -3.24
N ARG A 52 13.63 7.19 -3.09
CA ARG A 52 14.65 6.12 -2.97
C ARG A 52 14.43 5.19 -1.77
N PRO A 53 14.17 5.69 -0.54
CA PRO A 53 13.93 4.84 0.63
C PRO A 53 12.73 3.90 0.46
N THR A 54 11.71 4.30 -0.31
CA THR A 54 10.55 3.44 -0.59
C THR A 54 10.96 2.14 -1.26
N ARG A 55 11.98 2.17 -2.15
CA ARG A 55 12.51 0.96 -2.80
C ARG A 55 13.20 0.02 -1.80
N GLU A 56 13.95 0.59 -0.86
CA GLU A 56 14.65 -0.18 0.18
C GLU A 56 13.66 -0.85 1.13
N VAL A 57 12.63 -0.12 1.55
CA VAL A 57 11.57 -0.62 2.44
C VAL A 57 10.81 -1.79 1.84
N LEU A 58 10.64 -1.78 0.51
CA LEU A 58 9.93 -2.82 -0.24
C LEU A 58 10.86 -3.90 -0.81
N PHE A 59 12.16 -3.85 -0.49
CA PHE A 59 13.17 -4.79 -1.00
C PHE A 59 13.10 -4.95 -2.53
N THR A 60 13.01 -3.83 -3.25
CA THR A 60 12.96 -3.81 -4.72
C THR A 60 14.13 -3.04 -5.32
N LYS A 61 14.63 -3.55 -6.45
CA LYS A 61 15.69 -2.92 -7.24
C LYS A 61 15.15 -2.17 -8.45
N GLN A 62 14.02 -2.61 -8.98
CA GLN A 62 13.52 -2.16 -10.30
C GLN A 62 12.19 -1.42 -10.24
N ALA A 63 11.46 -1.50 -9.13
CA ALA A 63 10.15 -0.88 -9.08
C ALA A 63 10.25 0.66 -9.11
N GLN A 64 9.20 1.28 -9.66
CA GLN A 64 9.06 2.71 -9.72
C GLN A 64 8.04 3.16 -8.67
N PRO A 65 8.45 3.84 -7.60
CA PRO A 65 7.51 4.49 -6.69
C PRO A 65 6.99 5.80 -7.30
N PHE A 66 5.69 6.01 -7.15
CA PHE A 66 4.99 7.24 -7.48
C PHE A 66 4.46 7.85 -6.19
N LEU A 67 4.74 9.13 -5.97
CA LEU A 67 4.19 9.92 -4.88
C LEU A 67 2.90 10.58 -5.35
N ILE A 68 1.81 10.29 -4.65
CA ILE A 68 0.49 10.82 -4.99
C ILE A 68 -0.02 11.62 -3.80
N SER A 69 -0.35 12.89 -4.05
CA SER A 69 -0.88 13.80 -3.06
C SER A 69 -2.33 13.44 -2.73
N GLY A 70 -2.52 12.68 -1.64
CA GLY A 70 -3.83 12.28 -1.16
C GLY A 70 -3.73 11.28 0.00
N SER A 71 -4.88 10.87 0.51
CA SER A 71 -4.97 9.81 1.52
C SER A 71 -4.61 8.44 0.92
N GLY A 72 -4.39 7.44 1.78
CA GLY A 72 -4.15 6.06 1.33
C GLY A 72 -5.28 5.50 0.45
N THR A 73 -6.52 5.93 0.69
CA THR A 73 -7.69 5.51 -0.11
C THR A 73 -7.66 6.01 -1.55
N LEU A 74 -6.95 7.11 -1.85
CA LEU A 74 -6.73 7.55 -3.23
C LEU A 74 -5.97 6.49 -4.04
N GLY A 75 -5.19 5.64 -3.38
CA GLY A 75 -4.55 4.49 -4.01
C GLY A 75 -5.54 3.48 -4.61
N TRP A 76 -6.74 3.36 -4.04
CA TRP A 76 -7.80 2.51 -4.60
C TRP A 76 -8.36 3.13 -5.88
N ASP A 77 -8.56 4.45 -5.92
CA ASP A 77 -8.92 5.17 -7.16
C ASP A 77 -7.82 5.05 -8.22
N GLN A 78 -6.55 4.95 -7.83
CA GLN A 78 -5.49 4.69 -8.80
C GLN A 78 -5.55 3.27 -9.36
N ALA A 79 -5.97 2.30 -8.55
CA ALA A 79 -6.14 0.92 -9.00
C ALA A 79 -7.22 0.79 -10.08
N THR A 80 -8.24 1.66 -10.08
CA THR A 80 -9.32 1.62 -11.08
C THR A 80 -8.81 1.97 -12.48
N ASN A 81 -7.70 2.71 -12.61
CA ASN A 81 -7.07 2.98 -13.91
C ASN A 81 -6.48 1.72 -14.58
N LEU A 82 -6.46 0.58 -13.89
CA LEU A 82 -5.98 -0.70 -14.41
C LEU A 82 -7.11 -1.57 -14.97
N VAL A 83 -8.36 -1.15 -14.79
CA VAL A 83 -9.55 -1.92 -15.13
C VAL A 83 -10.50 -1.04 -15.95
N GLU A 84 -10.92 -1.54 -17.10
CA GLU A 84 -11.93 -0.89 -17.93
C GLU A 84 -13.35 -1.30 -17.49
N PRO A 85 -14.37 -0.47 -17.78
CA PRO A 85 -15.76 -0.84 -17.50
C PRO A 85 -16.16 -2.18 -18.15
N GLY A 86 -16.72 -3.09 -17.36
CA GLY A 86 -17.07 -4.46 -17.77
C GLY A 86 -15.94 -5.48 -17.64
N GLU A 87 -14.70 -5.08 -17.33
CA GLU A 87 -13.62 -6.02 -17.02
C GLU A 87 -13.77 -6.58 -15.59
N ASN A 88 -13.27 -7.81 -15.40
CA ASN A 88 -13.42 -8.52 -14.13
C ASN A 88 -12.28 -8.19 -13.16
N ALA A 89 -12.63 -7.88 -11.92
CA ALA A 89 -11.66 -7.74 -10.82
C ALA A 89 -11.95 -8.76 -9.71
N LEU A 90 -10.91 -9.40 -9.18
CA LEU A 90 -11.03 -10.30 -8.03
C LEU A 90 -10.52 -9.60 -6.78
N VAL A 91 -11.37 -9.42 -5.77
CA VAL A 91 -10.99 -8.81 -4.49
C VAL A 91 -10.93 -9.89 -3.40
N LEU A 92 -9.76 -10.11 -2.83
CA LEU A 92 -9.56 -11.00 -1.68
C LEU A 92 -9.90 -10.24 -0.41
N HIS A 93 -11.12 -10.46 0.09
CA HIS A 93 -11.70 -9.74 1.21
C HIS A 93 -11.38 -10.43 2.53
N ILE A 94 -10.75 -9.68 3.44
CA ILE A 94 -10.42 -10.14 4.81
C ILE A 94 -11.03 -9.24 5.91
N GLY A 95 -11.72 -8.16 5.56
CA GLY A 95 -12.27 -7.18 6.49
C GLY A 95 -12.83 -5.93 5.79
N TYR A 96 -13.09 -4.86 6.56
CA TYR A 96 -13.77 -3.64 6.10
C TYR A 96 -13.14 -2.99 4.86
N PHE A 97 -11.81 -2.94 4.79
CA PHE A 97 -11.13 -2.29 3.67
C PHE A 97 -11.34 -3.04 2.35
N GLY A 98 -11.57 -4.35 2.41
CA GLY A 98 -11.92 -5.14 1.23
C GLY A 98 -13.29 -4.77 0.67
N ASP A 99 -14.29 -4.47 1.53
CA ASP A 99 -15.61 -4.03 1.05
C ASP A 99 -15.48 -2.66 0.38
N SER A 100 -14.79 -1.70 1.02
CA SER A 100 -14.59 -0.37 0.45
C SER A 100 -13.81 -0.37 -0.88
N PHE A 101 -12.82 -1.27 -1.01
CA PHE A 101 -12.08 -1.40 -2.28
C PHE A 101 -12.95 -2.04 -3.37
N SER A 102 -13.78 -3.04 -3.03
CA SER A 102 -14.78 -3.59 -3.96
C SER A 102 -15.74 -2.49 -4.44
N ASP A 103 -16.30 -1.71 -3.52
CA ASP A 103 -17.23 -0.63 -3.84
C ASP A 103 -16.58 0.43 -4.75
N CYS A 104 -15.31 0.76 -4.50
CA CYS A 104 -14.53 1.65 -5.35
C CYS A 104 -14.44 1.11 -6.79
N LEU A 105 -14.00 -0.14 -6.98
CA LEU A 105 -13.90 -0.75 -8.31
C LEU A 105 -15.26 -0.82 -9.03
N GLN A 106 -16.32 -1.20 -8.33
CA GLN A 106 -17.68 -1.24 -8.87
C GLN A 106 -18.19 0.14 -9.30
N THR A 107 -17.84 1.19 -8.55
CA THR A 107 -18.23 2.58 -8.88
C THR A 107 -17.68 3.02 -10.24
N TYR A 108 -16.49 2.54 -10.63
CA TYR A 108 -15.90 2.81 -11.93
C TYR A 108 -16.32 1.79 -13.02
N GLY A 109 -17.26 0.89 -12.72
CA GLY A 109 -17.87 -0.02 -13.69
C GLY A 109 -17.17 -1.38 -13.85
N ALA A 110 -16.26 -1.75 -12.95
CA ALA A 110 -15.66 -3.09 -12.95
C ALA A 110 -16.65 -4.16 -12.47
N GLU A 111 -16.58 -5.36 -13.06
CA GLU A 111 -17.32 -6.54 -12.63
C GLU A 111 -16.53 -7.24 -11.49
N VAL A 112 -16.88 -6.91 -10.25
CA VAL A 112 -16.09 -7.32 -9.07
C VAL A 112 -16.60 -8.62 -8.46
N ASP A 113 -15.76 -9.65 -8.48
CA ASP A 113 -15.96 -10.86 -7.70
C ASP A 113 -15.23 -10.73 -6.35
N VAL A 114 -15.97 -10.91 -5.25
CA VAL A 114 -15.41 -10.76 -3.90
C VAL A 114 -15.26 -12.14 -3.24
N LEU A 115 -14.02 -12.54 -2.99
CA LEU A 115 -13.74 -13.76 -2.23
C LEU A 115 -13.68 -13.43 -0.74
N LYS A 116 -14.84 -13.53 -0.06
CA LYS A 116 -14.96 -13.26 1.37
C LYS A 116 -14.38 -14.41 2.20
N ALA A 117 -13.27 -14.13 2.88
CA ALA A 117 -12.77 -15.01 3.93
C ALA A 117 -13.68 -14.95 5.16
N LYS A 118 -13.64 -15.99 6.00
CA LYS A 118 -14.32 -15.93 7.29
C LYS A 118 -13.67 -14.82 8.13
N LEU A 119 -14.47 -14.03 8.84
CA LEU A 119 -13.96 -12.97 9.72
C LEU A 119 -12.86 -13.51 10.65
N GLY A 120 -11.71 -12.84 10.67
CA GLY A 120 -10.54 -13.29 11.42
C GLY A 120 -9.63 -14.31 10.70
N THR A 121 -9.88 -14.61 9.42
CA THR A 121 -9.06 -15.53 8.61
C THR A 121 -8.72 -14.93 7.25
N ALA A 122 -7.60 -15.37 6.67
CA ALA A 122 -7.23 -15.00 5.30
C ALA A 122 -7.95 -15.89 4.28
N ALA A 123 -8.01 -15.44 3.02
CA ALA A 123 -8.55 -16.22 1.92
C ALA A 123 -7.79 -17.56 1.77
N LYS A 124 -8.52 -18.67 1.67
CA LYS A 124 -7.91 -19.99 1.42
C LYS A 124 -7.36 -20.03 0.00
N GLN A 125 -6.12 -20.47 -0.15
CA GLN A 125 -5.46 -20.60 -1.46
C GLN A 125 -6.29 -21.42 -2.45
N ALA A 126 -6.87 -22.55 -2.02
CA ALA A 126 -7.73 -23.38 -2.87
C ALA A 126 -8.96 -22.62 -3.43
N ALA A 127 -9.51 -21.67 -2.67
CA ALA A 127 -10.64 -20.87 -3.12
C ALA A 127 -10.19 -19.77 -4.11
N VAL A 128 -8.99 -19.21 -3.91
CA VAL A 128 -8.37 -18.30 -4.88
C VAL A 128 -8.11 -19.03 -6.20
N GLU A 129 -7.56 -20.26 -6.14
CA GLU A 129 -7.32 -21.08 -7.31
C GLU A 129 -8.59 -21.40 -8.09
N GLU A 130 -9.66 -21.75 -7.39
CA GLU A 130 -10.95 -22.07 -8.01
C GLU A 130 -11.55 -20.85 -8.70
N ALA A 131 -11.54 -19.68 -8.06
CA ALA A 131 -12.00 -18.43 -8.66
C ALA A 131 -11.23 -18.11 -9.95
N LEU A 132 -9.89 -18.18 -9.89
CA LEU A 132 -9.01 -17.90 -11.04
C LEU A 132 -9.19 -18.87 -12.21
N LYS A 133 -9.66 -20.11 -11.96
CA LYS A 133 -9.97 -21.09 -13.03
C LYS A 133 -11.32 -20.84 -13.69
N GLN A 134 -12.28 -20.33 -12.94
CA GLN A 134 -13.64 -20.09 -13.44
C GLN A 134 -13.71 -18.87 -14.36
N LYS A 135 -12.93 -17.83 -14.06
CA LYS A 135 -13.00 -16.55 -14.77
C LYS A 135 -11.62 -15.95 -14.98
N LYS A 136 -11.45 -15.23 -16.08
CA LYS A 136 -10.27 -14.40 -16.29
C LYS A 136 -10.49 -13.04 -15.63
N TYR A 137 -9.52 -12.66 -14.79
CA TYR A 137 -9.50 -11.38 -14.09
C TYR A 137 -8.45 -10.46 -14.68
N LYS A 138 -8.83 -9.20 -14.86
CA LYS A 138 -7.91 -8.12 -15.25
C LYS A 138 -6.98 -7.75 -14.11
N ILE A 139 -7.45 -7.83 -12.87
CA ILE A 139 -6.67 -7.52 -11.68
C ILE A 139 -7.10 -8.42 -10.53
N VAL A 140 -6.12 -8.82 -9.70
CA VAL A 140 -6.39 -9.45 -8.40
C VAL A 140 -5.89 -8.49 -7.32
N THR A 141 -6.78 -8.12 -6.39
CA THR A 141 -6.45 -7.22 -5.29
C THR A 141 -6.56 -7.93 -3.95
N PHE A 142 -5.71 -7.58 -2.99
CA PHE A 142 -5.83 -8.07 -1.63
C PHE A 142 -5.34 -7.03 -0.63
N THR A 143 -5.95 -7.01 0.56
CA THR A 143 -5.44 -6.24 1.70
C THR A 143 -4.45 -7.10 2.48
N HIS A 144 -3.22 -6.61 2.67
CA HIS A 144 -2.17 -7.35 3.35
C HIS A 144 -2.42 -7.46 4.86
N VAL A 145 -2.84 -6.35 5.49
CA VAL A 145 -3.22 -6.29 6.90
C VAL A 145 -4.47 -5.43 7.03
N ASP A 146 -5.54 -6.00 7.59
CA ASP A 146 -6.78 -5.27 7.86
C ASP A 146 -6.91 -4.93 9.36
N THR A 147 -6.82 -3.63 9.69
CA THR A 147 -6.90 -3.14 11.08
C THR A 147 -8.33 -3.11 11.63
N SER A 148 -9.36 -3.24 10.79
CA SER A 148 -10.77 -3.23 11.22
C SER A 148 -11.18 -4.53 11.93
N THR A 149 -10.45 -5.63 11.68
CA THR A 149 -10.77 -6.96 12.21
C THR A 149 -10.59 -7.09 13.73
N PHE A 150 -10.00 -6.07 14.39
CA PHE A 150 -9.93 -5.87 15.85
C PHE A 150 -9.47 -7.09 16.68
N GLN A 151 -8.81 -8.05 16.05
CA GLN A 151 -8.44 -9.32 16.67
C GLN A 151 -6.96 -9.32 17.07
N TRP A 152 -6.64 -9.94 18.20
CA TRP A 152 -5.28 -10.06 18.73
C TRP A 152 -4.31 -10.74 17.75
N VAL A 153 -4.84 -11.53 16.81
CA VAL A 153 -4.12 -12.05 15.65
C VAL A 153 -4.52 -11.19 14.44
N ARG A 154 -3.65 -10.26 14.05
CA ARG A 154 -3.82 -9.48 12.81
C ARG A 154 -3.96 -10.48 11.66
N VAL A 155 -5.06 -10.41 10.91
CA VAL A 155 -5.22 -11.24 9.70
C VAL A 155 -4.19 -10.75 8.69
N LEU A 156 -3.19 -11.58 8.45
CA LEU A 156 -2.13 -11.34 7.47
C LEU A 156 -2.42 -12.19 6.24
N SER A 157 -2.64 -11.53 5.12
CA SER A 157 -2.70 -12.23 3.84
C SER A 157 -1.31 -12.70 3.47
N ASP A 158 -1.15 -13.98 3.14
CA ASP A 158 0.13 -14.50 2.64
C ASP A 158 0.36 -14.02 1.21
N ALA A 159 0.93 -12.81 1.09
CA ALA A 159 1.18 -12.14 -0.17
C ALA A 159 2.01 -13.00 -1.14
N LYS A 160 2.95 -13.80 -0.61
CA LYS A 160 3.78 -14.69 -1.41
C LYS A 160 2.94 -15.81 -2.01
N SER A 161 2.22 -16.56 -1.17
CA SER A 161 1.40 -17.69 -1.63
C SER A 161 0.27 -17.23 -2.57
N ILE A 162 -0.33 -16.07 -2.32
CA ILE A 162 -1.35 -15.47 -3.21
C ILE A 162 -0.73 -15.18 -4.57
N THR A 163 0.40 -14.48 -4.61
CA THR A 163 1.02 -14.07 -5.88
C THR A 163 1.52 -15.27 -6.66
N GLU A 164 2.15 -16.25 -6.02
CA GLU A 164 2.55 -17.52 -6.66
C GLU A 164 1.36 -18.24 -7.29
N THR A 165 0.21 -18.23 -6.62
CA THR A 165 -1.03 -18.84 -7.12
C THR A 165 -1.56 -18.12 -8.35
N VAL A 166 -1.65 -16.78 -8.28
CA VAL A 166 -2.08 -15.94 -9.39
C VAL A 166 -1.16 -16.13 -10.58
N LYS A 167 0.17 -16.04 -10.38
CA LYS A 167 1.14 -16.17 -11.47
C LYS A 167 1.15 -17.56 -12.11
N ARG A 168 0.85 -18.61 -11.36
CA ARG A 168 0.75 -19.99 -11.89
C ARG A 168 -0.48 -20.20 -12.78
N ILE A 169 -1.61 -19.59 -12.46
CA ILE A 169 -2.88 -19.80 -13.18
C ILE A 169 -3.09 -18.73 -14.26
N SER A 170 -2.77 -17.48 -13.93
CA SER A 170 -2.99 -16.30 -14.75
C SER A 170 -1.75 -15.39 -14.67
N ALA A 171 -0.66 -15.81 -15.31
CA ALA A 171 0.65 -15.13 -15.28
C ALA A 171 0.60 -13.65 -15.69
N GLU A 172 -0.36 -13.29 -16.54
CA GLU A 172 -0.56 -11.94 -17.06
C GLU A 172 -1.39 -11.04 -16.15
N THR A 173 -2.10 -11.61 -15.17
CA THR A 173 -2.94 -10.83 -14.26
C THR A 173 -2.07 -10.10 -13.23
N PRO A 174 -2.10 -8.76 -13.17
CA PRO A 174 -1.40 -8.00 -12.15
C PRO A 174 -2.01 -8.24 -10.76
N VAL A 175 -1.13 -8.36 -9.77
CA VAL A 175 -1.47 -8.45 -8.35
C VAL A 175 -1.27 -7.08 -7.70
N PHE A 176 -2.35 -6.55 -7.14
CA PHE A 176 -2.38 -5.29 -6.40
C PHE A 176 -2.50 -5.57 -4.90
N ALA A 177 -1.47 -5.22 -4.15
CA ALA A 177 -1.45 -5.38 -2.70
C ALA A 177 -1.69 -4.04 -2.00
N ASP A 178 -2.80 -3.95 -1.26
CA ASP A 178 -3.02 -2.87 -0.31
C ASP A 178 -2.21 -3.17 0.97
N CYS A 179 -1.10 -2.46 1.13
CA CYS A 179 -0.16 -2.61 2.22
C CYS A 179 -0.11 -1.39 3.14
N VAL A 180 -1.12 -0.51 3.07
CA VAL A 180 -1.24 0.75 3.83
C VAL A 180 -1.01 0.54 5.33
N CYS A 181 -1.57 -0.51 5.91
CA CYS A 181 -1.45 -0.81 7.35
C CYS A 181 -0.27 -1.74 7.71
N SER A 182 0.64 -2.04 6.78
CA SER A 182 1.63 -3.11 6.96
C SER A 182 3.07 -2.70 6.68
N ILE A 183 3.29 -1.82 5.71
CA ILE A 183 4.63 -1.34 5.34
C ILE A 183 5.28 -0.64 6.54
N GLY A 184 6.54 -0.95 6.81
CA GLY A 184 7.28 -0.44 7.96
C GLY A 184 7.20 -1.33 9.22
N SER A 185 6.16 -2.18 9.35
CA SER A 185 5.98 -3.10 10.50
C SER A 185 6.13 -4.57 10.11
N LYS A 186 5.77 -4.91 8.88
CA LYS A 186 5.95 -6.23 8.28
C LYS A 186 6.84 -6.09 7.06
N GLU A 187 7.70 -7.08 6.91
CA GLU A 187 8.55 -7.21 5.73
C GLU A 187 7.66 -7.48 4.52
N ILE A 188 7.86 -6.73 3.44
CA ILE A 188 7.21 -6.93 2.15
C ILE A 188 8.29 -6.98 1.10
N ARG A 189 8.49 -8.15 0.50
CA ARG A 189 9.53 -8.34 -0.51
C ARG A 189 8.91 -8.25 -1.90
N PHE A 190 8.87 -7.04 -2.44
CA PHE A 190 8.17 -6.77 -3.69
C PHE A 190 8.71 -7.60 -4.87
N ASP A 191 10.04 -7.62 -5.05
CA ASP A 191 10.68 -8.37 -6.13
C ASP A 191 10.57 -9.89 -5.87
N ASP A 192 10.92 -10.36 -4.66
CA ASP A 192 10.93 -11.80 -4.32
C ASP A 192 9.54 -12.44 -4.34
N TRP A 193 8.48 -11.69 -4.01
CA TRP A 193 7.11 -12.20 -3.99
C TRP A 193 6.38 -12.01 -5.33
N ASP A 194 7.09 -11.54 -6.36
CA ASP A 194 6.57 -11.21 -7.69
C ASP A 194 5.35 -10.27 -7.70
N LEU A 195 5.24 -9.35 -6.72
CA LEU A 195 4.15 -8.35 -6.67
C LEU A 195 4.24 -7.37 -7.84
N ASP A 196 3.10 -6.98 -8.42
CA ASP A 196 3.09 -6.03 -9.54
C ASP A 196 2.89 -4.60 -9.06
N ILE A 197 1.99 -4.42 -8.08
CA ILE A 197 1.60 -3.13 -7.55
C ILE A 197 1.45 -3.20 -6.04
N VAL A 198 2.10 -2.27 -5.33
CA VAL A 198 1.94 -2.10 -3.89
C VAL A 198 1.49 -0.69 -3.58
N LEU A 199 0.47 -0.60 -2.73
CA LEU A 199 -0.06 0.64 -2.19
C LEU A 199 0.39 0.83 -0.74
N THR A 200 0.84 2.04 -0.41
CA THR A 200 1.05 2.45 0.98
C THR A 200 0.65 3.88 1.26
N ALA A 201 0.58 4.23 2.54
CA ALA A 201 0.33 5.58 3.02
C ALA A 201 1.14 5.79 4.30
N SER A 202 1.48 7.04 4.58
CA SER A 202 2.49 7.35 5.60
C SER A 202 1.98 7.47 7.01
N GLN A 203 0.68 7.67 7.19
CA GLN A 203 0.11 8.05 8.47
C GLN A 203 -0.05 6.91 9.48
N LEU A 204 0.43 5.69 9.19
CA LEU A 204 0.03 4.49 9.93
C LEU A 204 1.13 3.75 10.68
N VAL A 205 2.34 3.66 10.14
CA VAL A 205 3.34 2.75 10.70
C VAL A 205 4.64 3.48 11.01
N ARG A 206 5.05 3.39 12.28
CA ARG A 206 6.37 3.80 12.75
C ARG A 206 7.27 2.58 12.82
N LYS A 207 8.44 2.65 12.18
CA LYS A 207 9.54 1.72 12.43
C LYS A 207 10.35 2.24 13.62
N ASP A 208 10.83 1.33 14.48
CA ASP A 208 11.68 1.67 15.63
C ASP A 208 12.91 2.52 15.24
N SER A 209 13.37 3.28 16.24
CA SER A 209 14.29 4.43 16.36
C SER A 209 15.46 4.69 15.39
N GLU A 210 15.65 3.95 14.30
CA GLU A 210 16.84 4.10 13.44
C GLU A 210 16.54 4.41 11.97
N ARG A 211 15.28 4.36 11.51
CA ARG A 211 14.93 4.76 10.14
C ARG A 211 13.61 5.51 10.09
N HIS A 212 13.72 6.81 9.85
CA HIS A 212 12.62 7.74 9.69
C HIS A 212 11.88 7.43 8.37
N GLN A 213 10.58 7.18 8.46
CA GLN A 213 9.71 7.20 7.29
C GLN A 213 8.98 8.55 7.30
N ASP A 214 9.27 9.31 6.26
CA ASP A 214 8.72 10.64 6.03
C ASP A 214 7.58 10.54 5.00
N LEU A 215 6.72 11.58 4.96
CA LEU A 215 5.90 12.06 3.81
C LEU A 215 4.40 11.78 3.85
N VAL A 216 3.54 12.82 3.83
CA VAL A 216 2.06 12.73 3.70
C VAL A 216 1.65 12.32 2.27
N SER A 217 1.96 11.10 1.83
CA SER A 217 1.72 10.70 0.44
C SER A 217 1.37 9.21 0.29
N CYS A 218 0.47 8.95 -0.65
CA CYS A 218 0.20 7.61 -1.17
C CYS A 218 1.38 7.21 -2.06
N PHE A 219 1.99 6.05 -1.80
CA PHE A 219 3.00 5.50 -2.69
C PHE A 219 2.40 4.35 -3.47
N LEU A 220 2.41 4.49 -4.79
CA LEU A 220 2.14 3.41 -5.71
C LEU A 220 3.46 2.89 -6.23
N VAL A 221 3.76 1.62 -6.03
CA VAL A 221 5.01 1.02 -6.51
C VAL A 221 4.67 0.00 -7.57
N ARG A 222 5.05 0.28 -8.82
CA ARG A 222 4.74 -0.56 -9.99
C ARG A 222 5.99 -1.20 -10.55
N LYS A 223 5.90 -2.46 -11.00
CA LYS A 223 6.91 -3.07 -11.86
C LYS A 223 7.02 -2.34 -13.21
N PRO A 224 8.23 -2.23 -13.78
CA PRO A 224 8.38 -1.89 -15.20
C PRO A 224 7.56 -2.87 -16.05
N SER A 225 6.89 -2.37 -17.10
CA SER A 225 6.04 -3.18 -17.98
C SER A 225 6.80 -4.42 -18.49
N ARG A 226 6.18 -5.60 -18.36
CA ARG A 226 6.50 -6.75 -19.20
C ARG A 226 6.00 -6.50 -20.62
#